data_AF-A0A9X8P4D7-F1
#
_entry.id   AF-A0A9X8P4D7-F1
#
_cell.length_a   1.000
_cell.length_b   1.000
_cell.length_c   1.000
_cell.angle_alpha   90.00
_cell.angle_beta   90.00
_cell.angle_gamma   90.00
#
_symmetry.space_group_name_H-M   'P 1'
#
loop_
_entity.id
_entity.type
_entity.pdbx_description
1 polymer ?
#
loop_
_entity_poly.entity_id
_entity_poly.type
_entity_poly.pdbx_seq_one_letter_code
_entity_poly.pdbx_strand_id
1 'polypeptide(L)'
;MVKINRPLAGAFAVFIFLLTCFTGWFSFNSYLDILQLNDTIVFSWKVGLMVFGSPLLFYFSYLFFYSAINNKVAKINNKFGGGLFIIMIVGAVISSFSSFYMSYNFRYYGYEICPKTSWMDPNKYVKDIALCKE
;
A
#
# COMPACT_ATOMS: atom_id res chain seq x y z
N MET A 1 3.35 -35.39 8.97
CA MET A 1 2.73 -34.04 9.03
C MET A 1 3.80 -33.06 9.51
N VAL A 2 4.08 -32.00 8.75
CA VAL A 2 5.06 -30.97 9.16
C VAL A 2 4.45 -30.14 10.28
N LYS A 3 5.07 -30.14 11.46
CA LYS A 3 4.66 -29.28 12.58
C LYS A 3 5.18 -27.86 12.32
N ILE A 4 4.35 -26.85 12.61
CA ILE A 4 4.71 -25.45 12.43
C ILE A 4 5.24 -24.89 13.75
N ASN A 5 6.23 -24.01 13.67
CA ASN A 5 6.64 -23.19 14.80
C ASN A 5 5.55 -22.13 15.08
N ARG A 6 4.58 -22.49 15.93
CA ARG A 6 3.38 -21.69 16.26
C ARG A 6 3.69 -20.25 16.67
N PRO A 7 4.63 -19.98 17.62
CA PRO A 7 4.93 -18.60 18.00
C PRO A 7 5.53 -17.79 16.84
N LEU A 8 6.38 -18.41 16.02
CA LEU A 8 6.96 -17.73 14.85
C LEU A 8 5.89 -17.39 13.80
N ALA A 9 5.02 -18.36 13.46
CA ALA A 9 3.93 -18.14 12.52
C ALA A 9 2.92 -17.08 13.02
N GLY A 10 2.61 -17.10 14.32
CA GLY A 10 1.75 -16.10 14.94
C GLY A 10 2.37 -14.69 14.93
N ALA A 11 3.65 -14.58 15.28
CA ALA A 11 4.37 -13.30 15.22
C ALA A 11 4.40 -12.73 13.79
N PHE A 12 4.62 -13.59 12.79
CA PHE A 12 4.60 -13.19 11.39
C PHE A 12 3.20 -12.75 10.93
N ALA A 13 2.14 -13.45 11.38
CA ALA A 13 0.75 -13.06 11.11
C ALA A 13 0.42 -11.66 11.62
N VAL A 14 0.81 -11.37 12.87
CA VAL A 14 0.62 -10.07 13.53
C VAL A 14 1.43 -8.99 12.82
N PHE A 15 2.68 -9.28 12.46
CA PHE A 15 3.53 -8.35 11.73
C PHE A 15 2.90 -7.96 10.39
N ILE A 16 2.47 -8.93 9.57
CA ILE A 16 1.80 -8.63 8.29
C ILE A 16 0.51 -7.85 8.51
N PHE A 17 -0.28 -8.20 9.53
CA PHE A 17 -1.52 -7.50 9.83
C PHE A 17 -1.27 -6.02 10.13
N LEU A 18 -0.37 -5.72 11.07
CA LEU A 18 -0.02 -4.35 11.45
C LEU A 18 0.59 -3.58 10.29
N LEU A 19 1.47 -4.21 9.50
CA LEU A 19 2.03 -3.61 8.30
C LEU A 19 0.92 -3.23 7.30
N THR A 20 -0.05 -4.12 7.08
CA THR A 20 -1.17 -3.88 6.15
C THR A 20 -2.06 -2.74 6.63
N CYS A 21 -2.37 -2.68 7.94
CA CYS A 21 -3.11 -1.58 8.54
C CYS A 21 -2.36 -0.24 8.37
N PHE A 22 -1.05 -0.23 8.62
CA PHE A 22 -0.22 0.97 8.48
C PHE A 22 -0.17 1.47 7.02
N THR A 23 0.10 0.57 6.07
CA THR A 23 0.15 0.95 4.64
C THR A 23 -1.22 1.36 4.11
N GLY A 24 -2.29 0.72 4.58
CA GLY A 24 -3.66 1.09 4.28
C GLY A 24 -3.96 2.49 4.79
N TRP A 25 -3.72 2.75 6.08
CA TRP A 25 -3.89 4.07 6.70
C TRP A 25 -3.12 5.16 5.96
N PHE A 26 -1.83 4.94 5.70
CA PHE A 26 -0.98 5.89 4.98
C PHE A 26 -1.58 6.23 3.60
N SER A 27 -1.97 5.21 2.84
CA SER A 27 -2.51 5.41 1.51
C SER A 27 -3.87 6.10 1.50
N PHE A 28 -4.78 5.74 2.43
CA PHE A 28 -6.06 6.42 2.57
C PHE A 28 -5.90 7.91 2.87
N ASN A 29 -4.99 8.29 3.77
CA ASN A 29 -4.72 9.71 4.04
C ASN A 29 -4.21 10.44 2.80
N SER A 30 -3.28 9.84 2.04
CA SER A 30 -2.83 10.41 0.77
C SER A 30 -3.97 10.64 -0.22
N TYR A 31 -4.95 9.74 -0.31
CA TYR A 31 -6.13 9.96 -1.17
C TYR A 31 -7.05 11.04 -0.62
N LEU A 32 -7.22 11.15 0.69
CA LEU A 32 -7.98 12.23 1.32
C LEU A 32 -7.35 13.60 1.05
N ASP A 33 -6.04 13.72 1.14
CA ASP A 33 -5.30 14.96 0.83
C ASP A 33 -5.56 15.43 -0.61
N ILE A 34 -5.67 14.49 -1.56
CA ILE A 34 -5.99 14.78 -2.95
C ILE A 34 -7.42 15.31 -3.08
N LEU A 35 -8.39 14.67 -2.43
CA LEU A 35 -9.80 15.07 -2.48
C LEU A 35 -10.04 16.44 -1.84
N GLN A 36 -9.26 16.77 -0.81
CA GLN A 36 -9.33 18.05 -0.09
C GLN A 36 -8.48 19.14 -0.76
N LEU A 37 -7.66 18.81 -1.75
CA LEU A 37 -6.67 19.72 -2.35
C LEU A 37 -5.82 20.42 -1.26
N ASN A 38 -5.33 19.62 -0.32
CA ASN A 38 -4.48 20.09 0.77
C ASN A 38 -3.20 20.73 0.24
N ASP A 39 -2.60 21.62 1.02
CA ASP A 39 -1.41 22.37 0.59
C ASP A 39 -0.18 21.47 0.36
N THR A 40 -0.17 20.29 0.97
CA THR A 40 0.80 19.22 0.77
C THR A 40 0.07 17.93 0.41
N ILE A 41 0.48 17.29 -0.68
CA ILE A 41 -0.06 16.02 -1.15
C ILE A 41 1.11 15.05 -1.36
N VAL A 42 1.09 13.93 -0.65
CA VAL A 42 2.05 12.84 -0.88
C VAL A 42 1.38 11.79 -1.76
N PHE A 43 1.79 11.66 -3.01
CA PHE A 43 1.19 10.70 -3.94
C PHE A 43 2.19 10.07 -4.88
N SER A 44 2.03 8.78 -5.16
CA SER A 44 2.75 8.07 -6.21
C SER A 44 2.06 6.76 -6.55
N TRP A 45 2.47 6.12 -7.64
CA TRP A 45 2.01 4.77 -8.00
C TRP A 45 2.19 3.75 -6.86
N LYS A 46 3.22 3.91 -6.01
CA LYS A 46 3.49 3.07 -4.84
C LYS A 46 2.39 3.20 -3.78
N VAL A 47 1.88 4.41 -3.58
CA VAL A 47 0.77 4.69 -2.66
C VAL A 47 -0.49 3.97 -3.13
N GLY A 48 -0.77 4.01 -4.43
CA GLY A 48 -1.90 3.24 -4.99
C GLY A 48 -1.71 1.73 -4.85
N LEU A 49 -0.49 1.22 -5.09
CA LEU A 49 -0.17 -0.20 -4.89
C LEU A 49 -0.43 -0.66 -3.44
N MET A 50 -0.19 0.20 -2.44
CA MET A 50 -0.46 -0.14 -1.03
C MET A 50 -1.95 -0.47 -0.80
N VAL A 51 -2.89 0.26 -1.42
CA VAL A 51 -4.34 -0.05 -1.29
C VAL A 51 -4.67 -1.36 -1.98
N PHE A 52 -4.25 -1.53 -3.24
CA PHE A 52 -4.60 -2.71 -4.03
C PHE A 52 -3.91 -3.99 -3.54
N GLY A 53 -2.74 -3.87 -2.90
CA GLY A 53 -2.03 -4.99 -2.28
C GLY A 53 -2.59 -5.38 -0.89
N SER A 54 -3.29 -4.49 -0.21
CA SER A 54 -3.80 -4.72 1.16
C SER A 54 -4.70 -5.95 1.28
N PRO A 55 -5.67 -6.21 0.38
CA PRO A 55 -6.50 -7.41 0.44
C PRO A 55 -5.70 -8.72 0.41
N LEU A 56 -4.65 -8.79 -0.42
CA LEU A 56 -3.78 -9.95 -0.51
C LEU A 56 -2.95 -10.15 0.76
N LEU A 57 -2.43 -9.07 1.35
CA LEU A 57 -1.68 -9.12 2.60
C LEU A 57 -2.56 -9.54 3.79
N PHE A 58 -3.79 -9.03 3.87
CA PHE A 58 -4.76 -9.51 4.87
C PHE A 58 -5.06 -11.00 4.71
N TYR A 59 -5.18 -11.48 3.47
CA TYR A 59 -5.36 -12.91 3.21
C TYR A 59 -4.16 -13.74 3.68
N PHE A 60 -2.92 -13.29 3.44
CA PHE A 60 -1.74 -13.96 3.97
C PHE A 60 -1.71 -13.94 5.50
N SER A 61 -1.98 -12.80 6.13
CA SER A 61 -2.07 -12.70 7.60
C SER A 61 -3.07 -13.71 8.16
N TYR A 62 -4.26 -13.81 7.56
CA TYR A 62 -5.27 -14.81 7.93
C TYR A 62 -4.75 -16.25 7.83
N LEU A 63 -4.05 -16.60 6.74
CA LEU A 63 -3.48 -17.94 6.57
C LEU A 63 -2.42 -18.27 7.62
N PHE A 64 -1.60 -17.29 8.02
CA PHE A 64 -0.62 -17.47 9.10
C PHE A 64 -1.29 -17.62 10.46
N PHE A 65 -2.33 -16.85 10.77
CA PHE A 65 -3.14 -17.03 11.98
C PHE A 65 -3.78 -18.42 12.02
N TYR A 66 -4.42 -18.83 10.93
CA TYR A 66 -5.02 -20.16 10.81
C TYR A 66 -3.97 -21.25 11.05
N SER A 67 -2.77 -21.08 10.51
CA SER A 67 -1.68 -22.04 10.67
C SER A 67 -1.16 -22.13 12.10
N ALA A 68 -1.02 -20.99 12.78
CA ALA A 68 -0.57 -20.91 14.16
C ALA A 68 -1.58 -21.50 15.15
N ILE A 69 -2.88 -21.26 14.91
CA ILE A 69 -3.98 -21.76 15.76
C ILE A 69 -4.14 -23.28 15.59
N ASN A 70 -4.24 -23.76 14.35
CA ASN A 70 -4.54 -25.17 14.05
C ASN A 70 -3.30 -26.08 14.01
N ASN A 71 -2.10 -25.51 14.13
CA ASN A 71 -0.82 -26.21 14.01
C ASN A 71 -0.71 -27.06 12.71
N LYS A 72 -1.23 -26.51 11.61
CA LYS A 72 -1.27 -27.12 10.28
C LYS A 72 -0.97 -26.05 9.25
N VAL A 73 -0.28 -26.41 8.17
CA VAL A 73 -0.01 -25.46 7.08
C VAL A 73 -1.33 -25.11 6.40
N ALA A 74 -1.73 -23.84 6.46
CA ALA A 74 -2.89 -23.36 5.74
C ALA A 74 -2.64 -23.51 4.23
N LYS A 75 -3.62 -24.08 3.52
CA LYS A 75 -3.56 -24.17 2.07
C LYS A 75 -4.11 -22.88 1.46
N ILE A 76 -3.37 -22.31 0.52
CA ILE A 76 -3.85 -21.20 -0.28
C ILE A 76 -4.96 -21.71 -1.20
N ASN A 77 -6.07 -20.98 -1.25
CA ASN A 77 -7.11 -21.22 -2.24
C ASN A 77 -6.71 -20.51 -3.54
N ASN A 78 -6.36 -21.28 -4.57
CA ASN A 78 -5.87 -20.72 -5.83
C ASN A 78 -6.87 -19.77 -6.52
N LYS A 79 -8.18 -20.02 -6.41
CA LYS A 79 -9.19 -19.15 -7.01
C LYS A 79 -9.28 -17.82 -6.27
N PHE A 80 -9.29 -17.87 -4.94
CA PHE A 80 -9.40 -16.68 -4.11
C PHE A 80 -8.08 -15.88 -4.05
N GLY A 81 -6.99 -16.53 -3.67
CA GLY A 81 -5.65 -15.91 -3.64
C GLY A 81 -5.17 -15.46 -5.02
N GLY A 82 -5.46 -16.23 -6.07
CA GLY A 82 -5.18 -15.82 -7.46
C GLY A 82 -5.99 -14.60 -7.88
N GLY A 83 -7.27 -14.52 -7.53
CA GLY A 83 -8.10 -13.34 -7.77
C GLY A 83 -7.55 -12.09 -7.06
N LEU A 84 -7.17 -12.21 -5.78
CA LEU A 84 -6.54 -11.12 -5.03
C LEU A 84 -5.21 -10.68 -5.64
N PHE A 85 -4.41 -11.64 -6.13
CA PHE A 85 -3.17 -11.33 -6.84
C PHE A 85 -3.44 -10.57 -8.15
N ILE A 86 -4.43 -10.98 -8.94
CA ILE A 86 -4.83 -10.26 -10.16
C ILE A 86 -5.27 -8.83 -9.83
N ILE A 87 -6.07 -8.64 -8.76
CA ILE A 87 -6.48 -7.30 -8.29
C ILE A 87 -5.26 -6.44 -7.96
N MET A 88 -4.26 -6.99 -7.26
CA MET A 88 -3.02 -6.28 -6.96
C MET A 88 -2.29 -5.86 -8.24
N ILE A 89 -2.15 -6.75 -9.23
CA ILE A 89 -1.46 -6.45 -10.50
C ILE A 89 -2.23 -5.39 -11.30
N VAL A 90 -3.54 -5.55 -11.50
CA VAL A 90 -4.38 -4.58 -12.20
C VAL A 90 -4.33 -3.23 -11.48
N GLY A 91 -4.43 -3.24 -10.16
CA GLY A 91 -4.30 -2.07 -9.32
C GLY A 91 -2.94 -1.36 -9.45
N ALA A 92 -1.85 -2.12 -9.57
CA ALA A 92 -0.51 -1.58 -9.81
C ALA A 92 -0.42 -0.85 -11.16
N VAL A 93 -1.00 -1.44 -12.21
CA VAL A 93 -1.07 -0.86 -13.55
C VAL A 93 -1.90 0.43 -13.53
N ILE A 94 -3.11 0.38 -12.97
CA ILE A 94 -3.97 1.56 -12.82
C ILE A 94 -3.26 2.66 -12.03
N SER A 95 -2.66 2.32 -10.88
CA SER A 95 -1.95 3.28 -10.03
C SER A 95 -0.79 3.95 -10.75
N SER A 96 -0.11 3.22 -11.64
CA SER A 96 0.98 3.75 -12.45
C SER A 96 0.47 4.80 -13.43
N PHE A 97 -0.58 4.49 -14.21
CA PHE A 97 -1.19 5.46 -15.13
C PHE A 97 -1.81 6.66 -14.40
N SER A 98 -2.52 6.42 -13.30
CA SER A 98 -3.09 7.48 -12.46
C SER A 98 -2.01 8.40 -11.88
N SER A 99 -0.83 7.87 -11.52
CA SER A 99 0.27 8.69 -11.03
C SER A 99 0.76 9.69 -12.08
N PHE A 100 0.84 9.29 -13.35
CA PHE A 100 1.21 10.21 -14.43
C PHE A 100 0.13 11.27 -14.66
N TYR A 101 -1.13 10.83 -14.74
CA TYR A 101 -2.26 11.73 -14.96
C TYR A 101 -2.43 12.76 -13.84
N MET A 102 -2.36 12.32 -12.58
CA MET A 102 -2.46 13.22 -11.42
C MET A 102 -1.29 14.18 -11.35
N SER A 103 -0.08 13.75 -11.69
CA SER A 103 1.06 14.66 -11.73
C SER A 103 0.90 15.78 -12.76
N TYR A 104 0.19 15.54 -13.86
CA TYR A 104 -0.14 16.59 -14.84
C TYR A 104 -1.20 17.54 -14.28
N ASN A 105 -2.28 17.00 -13.69
CA ASN A 105 -3.33 17.80 -13.08
C ASN A 105 -2.82 18.69 -11.93
N PHE A 106 -1.96 18.17 -11.06
CA PHE A 106 -1.40 18.95 -9.95
C PHE A 106 -0.60 20.16 -10.45
N ARG A 107 0.15 20.02 -11.55
CA ARG A 107 0.83 21.17 -12.17
C ARG A 107 -0.15 22.21 -12.70
N TYR A 108 -1.29 21.78 -13.24
CA TYR A 108 -2.36 22.69 -13.67
C TYR A 108 -2.99 23.44 -12.48
N TYR A 109 -3.13 22.78 -11.33
CA TYR A 109 -3.59 23.39 -10.07
C TYR A 109 -2.52 24.22 -9.35
N GLY A 110 -1.34 24.41 -9.94
CA GLY A 110 -0.27 25.24 -9.37
C GLY A 110 0.59 24.56 -8.31
N TYR A 111 0.56 23.22 -8.20
CA TYR A 111 1.45 22.50 -7.31
C TYR A 111 2.83 22.29 -7.93
N GLU A 112 3.86 22.45 -7.11
CA GLU A 112 5.24 22.11 -7.41
C GLU A 112 5.64 20.76 -6.79
N ILE A 113 6.64 20.11 -7.37
CA ILE A 113 7.14 18.80 -6.89
C ILE A 113 8.40 19.05 -6.08
N CYS A 114 8.44 18.58 -4.84
CA CYS A 114 9.64 18.67 -4.02
C CYS A 114 10.75 17.76 -4.57
N PRO A 115 12.03 18.18 -4.46
CA PRO A 115 13.15 17.33 -4.81
C PRO A 115 13.15 16.08 -3.94
N LYS A 116 13.38 14.93 -4.57
CA LYS A 116 13.43 13.65 -3.86
C LYS A 116 14.82 13.37 -3.34
N THR A 117 14.88 12.88 -2.11
CA THR A 117 16.10 12.32 -1.51
C THR A 117 16.42 10.94 -2.04
N SER A 118 15.40 10.10 -2.26
CA SER A 118 15.55 8.74 -2.78
C SER A 118 14.57 8.44 -3.91
N TRP A 119 14.99 7.57 -4.83
CA TRP A 119 14.10 7.06 -5.87
C TRP A 119 12.97 6.18 -5.30
N MET A 120 13.15 5.64 -4.09
CA MET A 120 12.13 4.91 -3.35
C MET A 120 11.08 5.82 -2.70
N ASP A 121 11.31 7.13 -2.62
CA ASP A 121 10.36 8.05 -2.00
C ASP A 121 9.14 8.32 -2.91
N PRO A 122 7.93 8.45 -2.33
CA PRO A 122 6.76 8.95 -3.05
C PRO A 122 7.00 10.39 -3.54
N ASN A 123 6.19 10.90 -4.48
CA ASN A 123 6.27 12.31 -4.84
C ASN A 123 5.55 13.14 -3.76
N LYS A 124 6.18 14.24 -3.30
CA LYS A 124 5.54 15.26 -2.48
C LYS A 124 5.21 16.44 -3.41
N TYR A 125 3.93 16.79 -3.49
CA TYR A 125 3.40 17.93 -4.23
C TYR A 125 3.01 19.02 -3.23
N VAL A 126 3.42 20.26 -3.45
CA VAL A 126 3.14 21.39 -2.56
C VAL A 126 2.67 22.60 -3.33
N LYS A 127 1.77 23.43 -2.76
CA LYS A 127 1.39 24.71 -3.38
C LYS A 127 2.45 25.81 -3.20
N ASP A 128 3.19 25.74 -2.10
CA ASP A 128 4.30 26.64 -1.80
C ASP A 128 5.58 25.81 -1.60
N ILE A 129 6.62 26.11 -2.38
CA ILE A 129 7.92 25.43 -2.32
C ILE A 129 8.58 25.54 -0.93
N ALA A 130 8.20 26.53 -0.11
CA ALA A 130 8.64 26.62 1.27
C ALA A 130 8.24 25.39 2.11
N LEU A 131 7.14 24.71 1.76
CA LEU A 131 6.66 23.47 2.41
C LEU A 131 7.49 22.23 2.04
N CYS A 132 8.46 22.35 1.14
CA CYS A 132 9.43 21.28 0.84
C CYS A 132 10.57 21.19 1.86
N LYS A 133 10.70 22.15 2.79
CA LYS A 133 11.81 22.21 3.76
C LYS A 133 11.59 21.42 5.06
N GLU A 134 10.59 20.55 5.08
CA GLU A 134 10.35 19.61 6.19
C GLU A 134 11.24 18.37 6.09
#